data_AF-A0A954LI57-F1
#
_entry.id   AF-A0A954LI57-F1
#
_cell.length_a   1.000
_cell.length_b   1.000
_cell.length_c   1.000
_cell.angle_alpha   90.00
_cell.angle_beta   90.00
_cell.angle_gamma   90.00
#
_symmetry.space_group_name_H-M   'P 1'
#
loop_
_entity.id
_entity.type
_entity.pdbx_description
1 polymer ?
#
loop_
_entity_poly.entity_id
_entity_poly.type
_entity_poly.pdbx_seq_one_letter_code
_entity_poly.pdbx_strand_id
1 'polypeptide(L)'
;MGLYNIVMGQMICPRCHQLCQVEVETRLGDVSQVQTLHVGDCYPWPQNRRPPRGNANGEGYCECPICGKDFFVWVQVASDEIVSLQVDPNRAGYIPD
;
A
#
# COMPACT_ATOMS: atom_id res chain seq x y z
N MET A 1 0.37 -15.20 -10.88
CA MET A 1 1.21 -14.32 -10.04
C MET A 1 1.55 -13.10 -10.87
N GLY A 2 1.24 -11.90 -10.39
CA GLY A 2 1.57 -10.63 -11.06
C GLY A 2 2.68 -9.92 -10.31
N LEU A 3 3.35 -8.96 -10.95
CA LEU A 3 4.35 -8.11 -10.28
C LEU A 3 3.65 -6.99 -9.49
N TYR A 4 4.22 -6.62 -8.36
CA TYR A 4 3.75 -5.57 -7.46
C TYR A 4 4.94 -4.87 -6.80
N ASN A 5 4.74 -3.63 -6.39
CA ASN A 5 5.65 -2.96 -5.46
C ASN A 5 5.19 -3.24 -4.02
N ILE A 6 6.12 -3.14 -3.09
CA ILE A 6 5.88 -3.27 -1.66
C ILE A 6 6.03 -1.89 -1.03
N VAL A 7 5.02 -1.45 -0.29
CA VAL A 7 5.08 -0.25 0.54
C VAL A 7 5.03 -0.66 2.00
N MET A 8 6.10 -0.38 2.73
CA MET A 8 6.18 -0.60 4.17
C MET A 8 5.66 0.61 4.92
N GLY A 9 4.86 0.38 5.95
CA GLY A 9 4.37 1.45 6.80
C GLY A 9 3.74 0.92 8.08
N GLN A 10 3.54 1.83 9.03
CA GLN A 10 2.83 1.50 10.27
C GLN A 10 1.33 1.76 10.10
N MET A 11 0.51 0.82 10.55
CA MET A 11 -0.94 1.01 10.58
C MET A 11 -1.62 0.21 11.68
N ILE A 12 -2.83 0.64 12.04
CA ILE A 12 -3.69 -0.10 12.95
C ILE A 12 -4.45 -1.14 12.14
N CYS A 13 -4.30 -2.42 12.50
CA CYS A 13 -5.06 -3.48 11.86
C CYS A 13 -6.55 -3.34 12.18
N PRO A 14 -7.46 -3.34 11.19
CA PRO A 14 -8.89 -3.20 11.43
C PRO A 14 -9.53 -4.45 12.08
N ARG A 15 -8.77 -5.54 12.22
CA ARG A 15 -9.23 -6.82 12.76
C ARG A 15 -8.84 -6.99 14.22
N CYS A 16 -7.54 -6.92 14.53
CA CYS A 16 -7.03 -7.09 15.90
C CYS A 16 -6.78 -5.77 16.65
N HIS A 17 -6.92 -4.62 15.98
CA HIS A 17 -6.74 -3.28 16.54
C HIS A 17 -5.32 -2.97 17.08
N GLN A 18 -4.34 -3.79 16.72
CA GLN A 18 -2.93 -3.56 17.08
C GLN A 18 -2.23 -2.69 16.05
N LEU A 19 -1.33 -1.82 16.53
CA LEU A 19 -0.39 -1.09 15.67
C LEU A 19 0.70 -2.05 15.21
N CYS A 20 0.86 -2.20 13.90
CA CYS A 20 1.86 -3.08 13.30
C CYS A 20 2.54 -2.42 12.11
N GLN A 21 3.78 -2.83 11.86
CA GLN A 21 4.44 -2.56 10.59
C GLN A 21 3.95 -3.59 9.59
N VAL A 22 3.40 -3.13 8.47
CA VAL A 22 2.82 -3.99 7.42
C VAL A 22 3.58 -3.86 6.12
N GLU A 23 3.45 -4.88 5.29
CA GLU A 23 3.89 -4.89 3.90
C GLU A 23 2.66 -4.79 3.01
N VAL A 24 2.56 -3.70 2.25
CA VAL A 24 1.44 -3.47 1.33
C VAL A 24 1.87 -3.74 -0.10
N GLU A 25 1.27 -4.75 -0.71
CA GLU A 25 1.44 -5.04 -2.13
C GLU A 25 0.56 -4.11 -2.96
N THR A 26 1.16 -3.30 -3.83
CA THR A 26 0.43 -2.37 -4.70
C THR A 26 0.86 -2.47 -6.16
N ARG A 27 -0.10 -2.23 -7.07
CA ARG A 27 0.14 -2.19 -8.52
C ARG A 27 0.30 -0.77 -9.07
N LEU A 28 0.57 0.20 -8.20
CA LEU A 28 0.71 1.60 -8.58
C LEU A 28 1.99 1.84 -9.39
N GLY A 29 1.91 2.57 -10.50
CA GLY A 29 3.08 2.97 -11.30
C GLY A 29 3.73 1.84 -12.11
N ASP A 30 5.06 1.72 -12.03
CA ASP A 30 5.82 0.62 -12.64
C ASP A 30 6.15 -0.44 -11.58
N VAL A 31 5.79 -1.68 -11.88
CA VAL A 31 6.02 -2.87 -11.04
C VAL A 31 7.07 -3.81 -11.61
N SER A 32 7.70 -3.45 -12.74
CA SER A 32 8.63 -4.32 -13.48
C SER A 32 9.86 -4.75 -12.65
N GLN A 33 10.28 -3.92 -11.71
CA GLN A 33 11.47 -4.13 -10.86
C GLN A 33 11.14 -4.58 -9.43
N VAL A 34 9.87 -4.68 -9.04
CA VAL A 34 9.42 -5.02 -7.66
C VAL A 34 10.19 -4.21 -6.62
N GLN A 35 9.77 -2.96 -6.42
CA GLN A 35 10.45 -2.05 -5.49
C GLN A 35 9.86 -2.15 -4.10
N THR A 36 10.74 -2.11 -3.09
CA THR A 36 10.34 -1.93 -1.68
C THR A 36 10.54 -0.48 -1.29
N LEU A 37 9.45 0.18 -0.90
CA LEU A 37 9.36 1.59 -0.55
C LEU A 37 8.81 1.72 0.87
N HIS A 38 8.97 2.88 1.49
CA HIS A 38 8.41 3.22 2.79
C HIS A 38 7.47 4.41 2.70
N VAL A 39 6.52 4.52 3.63
CA VAL A 39 5.80 5.78 3.85
C VAL A 39 6.82 6.89 4.14
N GLY A 40 6.74 7.99 3.40
CA GLY A 40 7.72 9.08 3.38
C GLY A 40 8.70 9.04 2.21
N ASP A 41 8.81 7.92 1.47
CA ASP A 41 9.66 7.84 0.30
C ASP A 41 9.03 8.52 -0.93
N CYS A 42 9.89 9.03 -1.82
CA CYS A 42 9.46 9.47 -3.14
C CYS A 42 9.09 8.27 -4.02
N TYR A 43 7.89 8.29 -4.60
CA TYR A 43 7.40 7.25 -5.49
C TYR A 43 8.16 7.27 -6.82
N PRO A 44 8.72 6.13 -7.28
CA PRO A 44 9.56 6.04 -8.47
C PRO A 44 8.71 5.99 -9.74
N TRP A 45 8.06 7.12 -10.08
CA TRP A 45 7.23 7.20 -11.28
C TRP A 45 8.06 6.97 -12.55
N PRO A 46 7.61 6.11 -13.49
CA PRO A 46 8.21 6.08 -14.81
C PRO A 46 7.89 7.40 -15.54
N GLN A 47 8.83 7.90 -16.35
CA GLN A 47 8.73 9.23 -16.99
C GLN A 47 7.39 9.48 -17.70
N ASN A 48 6.80 8.45 -18.31
CA ASN A 48 5.56 8.56 -19.08
C ASN A 48 4.27 8.26 -18.30
N ARG A 49 4.35 7.95 -17.00
CA ARG A 49 3.17 7.67 -16.16
C ARG A 49 3.14 8.45 -14.85
N ARG A 50 3.97 9.47 -14.69
CA ARG A 50 3.88 10.38 -13.55
C ARG A 50 2.55 11.15 -13.61
N PRO A 51 1.69 11.04 -12.59
CA PRO A 51 0.42 11.77 -12.55
C PRO A 51 0.62 13.29 -12.43
N PRO A 52 -0.41 14.11 -12.72
CA PRO A 52 -0.37 15.53 -12.46
C PRO A 52 0.02 15.83 -11.02
N ARG A 53 1.05 16.66 -10.83
CA ARG A 53 1.61 17.01 -9.52
C ARG A 53 2.08 15.80 -8.69
N GLY A 54 2.29 14.63 -9.29
CA GLY A 54 2.73 13.44 -8.55
C GLY A 54 1.67 12.87 -7.61
N ASN A 55 0.39 13.21 -7.80
CA ASN A 55 -0.70 12.77 -6.93
C ASN A 55 -1.36 11.50 -7.47
N ALA A 56 -1.49 10.47 -6.64
CA ALA A 56 -2.16 9.23 -6.99
C ALA A 56 -2.74 8.52 -5.77
N ASN A 57 -3.77 7.71 -6.01
CA ASN A 57 -4.25 6.72 -5.06
C ASN A 57 -4.17 5.35 -5.73
N GLY A 58 -3.48 4.42 -5.07
CA GLY A 58 -3.37 3.03 -5.51
C GLY A 58 -4.10 2.10 -4.54
N GLU A 59 -4.72 1.05 -5.07
CA GLU A 59 -5.17 -0.05 -4.23
C GLU A 59 -3.95 -0.85 -3.75
N GLY A 60 -4.04 -1.32 -2.51
CA GLY A 60 -3.05 -2.14 -1.85
C GLY A 60 -3.71 -3.31 -1.11
N TYR A 61 -2.95 -4.38 -0.98
CA TYR A 61 -3.31 -5.56 -0.22
C TYR A 61 -2.24 -5.81 0.85
N CYS A 62 -2.63 -6.16 2.06
CA CYS A 62 -1.69 -6.57 3.09
C CYS A 62 -2.28 -7.59 4.05
N GLU A 63 -1.40 -8.38 4.65
CA GLU A 63 -1.71 -9.30 5.74
C GLU A 63 -1.18 -8.75 7.06
N CYS A 64 -1.99 -8.80 8.12
CA CYS A 64 -1.54 -8.40 9.45
C CYS A 64 -0.53 -9.43 9.99
N PRO A 65 0.70 -9.02 10.36
CA PRO A 65 1.68 -9.95 10.93
C PRO A 65 1.32 -10.42 12.35
N ILE A 66 0.32 -9.81 12.99
CA ILE A 66 -0.09 -10.14 14.37
C ILE A 66 -1.22 -11.18 14.38
N CYS A 67 -2.31 -10.95 13.64
CA CYS A 67 -3.46 -11.87 13.63
C CYS A 67 -3.55 -12.75 12.38
N GLY A 68 -2.66 -12.56 11.39
CA GLY A 68 -2.66 -13.32 10.14
C GLY A 68 -3.91 -13.08 9.27
N LYS A 69 -4.64 -11.98 9.50
CA LYS A 69 -5.81 -11.60 8.70
C LYS A 69 -5.43 -10.54 7.69
N ASP A 70 -5.92 -10.69 6.47
CA ASP A 70 -5.72 -9.72 5.40
C ASP A 70 -6.80 -8.64 5.38
N PHE A 71 -6.47 -7.54 4.73
CA PHE A 71 -7.39 -6.44 4.46
C PHE A 71 -6.84 -5.57 3.32
N PHE A 72 -7.73 -4.83 2.69
CA PHE A 72 -7.38 -3.92 1.61
C PHE A 72 -7.07 -2.53 2.15
N VAL A 73 -6.17 -1.84 1.46
CA VAL A 73 -5.73 -0.49 1.81
C VAL A 73 -5.64 0.40 0.58
N TRP A 74 -5.68 1.69 0.80
CA TRP A 74 -5.33 2.73 -0.15
C TRP A 74 -3.92 3.22 0.14
N VAL A 75 -3.07 3.18 -0.88
CA VAL A 75 -1.75 3.82 -0.90
C VAL A 75 -1.93 5.21 -1.48
N GLN A 76 -1.73 6.24 -0.65
CA GLN A 76 -1.85 7.63 -1.07
C GLN A 76 -0.47 8.21 -1.36
N VAL A 77 -0.29 8.70 -2.59
CA VAL A 77 0.90 9.44 -3.02
C VAL A 77 0.50 10.88 -3.28
N ALA A 78 1.21 11.84 -2.69
CA ALA A 78 1.00 13.26 -2.90
C ALA A 78 2.32 13.97 -3.13
N SER A 79 2.39 14.82 -4.15
CA SER A 79 3.63 15.51 -4.54
C SER A 79 4.81 14.56 -4.71
N ASP A 80 4.57 13.40 -5.33
CA ASP A 80 5.52 12.31 -5.51
C ASP A 80 5.94 11.59 -4.24
N GLU A 81 5.36 11.85 -3.07
CA GLU A 81 5.71 11.19 -1.81
C GLU A 81 4.60 10.24 -1.35
N ILE A 82 4.95 9.05 -0.85
CA ILE A 82 3.99 8.15 -0.20
C ILE A 82 3.61 8.75 1.15
N VAL A 83 2.44 9.38 1.22
CA VAL A 83 2.04 10.15 2.42
C VAL A 83 1.25 9.32 3.43
N SER A 84 0.49 8.31 3.00
CA SER A 84 -0.26 7.48 3.94
C SER A 84 -0.70 6.13 3.36
N LEU A 85 -0.98 5.21 4.27
CA LEU A 85 -1.69 3.95 4.03
C LEU A 85 -3.00 4.01 4.81
N GLN A 86 -4.14 3.77 4.15
CA GLN A 86 -5.45 3.83 4.79
C GLN A 86 -6.21 2.54 4.54
N VAL A 87 -6.82 1.95 5.57
CA VAL A 87 -7.71 0.80 5.38
C VAL A 87 -8.86 1.19 4.45
N ASP A 88 -9.23 0.30 3.52
CA ASP A 88 -10.48 0.42 2.79
C ASP A 88 -11.62 -0.24 3.60
N PRO A 89 -12.49 0.55 4.26
CA PRO A 89 -13.55 -0.01 5.09
C PRO A 89 -14.65 -0.69 4.26
N ASN A 90 -14.71 -0.44 2.96
CA ASN A 90 -15.75 -0.98 2.08
C ASN A 90 -15.38 -2.35 1.50
N ARG A 91 -14.14 -2.81 1.72
CA ARG A 91 -13.63 -4.05 1.15
C ARG A 91 -13.03 -4.93 2.23
N ALA A 92 -13.78 -5.97 2.58
CA ALA A 92 -13.29 -7.01 3.48
C ALA A 92 -12.11 -7.78 2.84
N GLY A 93 -11.18 -8.21 3.70
CA GLY A 93 -10.19 -9.21 3.33
C GLY A 93 -10.82 -10.55 2.98
N TYR A 94 -10.03 -11.43 2.39
CA TYR A 94 -10.44 -12.77 2.00
C TYR A 94 -10.45 -13.76 3.17
N ILE A 95 -9.64 -13.53 4.21
CA ILE A 95 -9.53 -14.39 5.37
C ILE A 95 -10.67 -14.05 6.35
N PRO A 96 -11.54 -15.02 6.68
CA PRO A 96 -12.65 -14.81 7.62
C PRO A 96 -12.12 -14.52 9.04
N ASP A 97 -12.98 -14.01 9.93
CA ASP A 97 -12.64 -13.76 11.34
C ASP A 97 -12.23 -15.04 12.08
#